data_AF-A0A1X1VST6-F1
#
_entry.id   AF-A0A1X1VST6-F1
#
_cell.length_a   1.000
_cell.length_b   1.000
_cell.length_c   1.000
_cell.angle_alpha   90.00
_cell.angle_beta   90.00
_cell.angle_gamma   90.00
#
_symmetry.space_group_name_H-M   'P 1'
#
loop_
_entity.id
_entity.type
_entity.pdbx_description
1 polymer ?
#
loop_
_entity_poly.entity_id
_entity_poly.type
_entity_poly.pdbx_seq_one_letter_code
_entity_poly.pdbx_strand_id
1 'polypeptide(L)'
;MTTTIDTPETAALGYLVRIAEAVPGATALHAVVRDLATALHVDGALSGLTTTGDARLAAASIAEAAVTADDPVGALRIRAAATRAGCWDCANPEGLALALDGAATVLDVM
;
A
#
# COMPACT_ATOMS: atom_id res chain seq x y z
N MET A 1 -24.49 -13.16 -0.03
CA MET A 1 -23.13 -13.15 0.55
C MET A 1 -22.17 -13.39 -0.60
N THR A 2 -21.64 -12.33 -1.20
CA THR A 2 -20.55 -12.44 -2.18
C THR A 2 -19.29 -12.72 -1.39
N THR A 3 -18.78 -13.94 -1.46
CA THR A 3 -17.44 -14.30 -0.99
C THR A 3 -16.44 -13.55 -1.85
N THR A 4 -16.00 -12.38 -1.39
CA THR A 4 -14.81 -11.74 -1.94
C THR A 4 -13.67 -12.73 -1.74
N ILE A 5 -13.04 -13.19 -2.82
CA ILE A 5 -11.77 -13.90 -2.69
C ILE A 5 -10.81 -12.87 -2.10
N ASP A 6 -10.35 -13.10 -0.87
CA ASP A 6 -9.32 -12.27 -0.23
C ASP A 6 -7.99 -12.54 -0.95
N THR A 7 -7.76 -11.85 -2.06
CA THR A 7 -6.45 -11.81 -2.69
C THR A 7 -5.53 -10.96 -1.82
N PRO A 8 -4.21 -11.16 -1.88
CA PRO A 8 -3.26 -10.28 -1.20
C PRO A 8 -3.47 -8.80 -1.57
N GLU A 9 -3.82 -8.51 -2.82
CA GLU A 9 -4.22 -7.16 -3.25
C GLU A 9 -5.45 -6.64 -2.51
N THR A 10 -6.59 -7.37 -2.51
CA THR A 10 -7.81 -6.89 -1.84
C THR A 10 -7.62 -6.81 -0.33
N ALA A 11 -6.78 -7.68 0.25
CA ALA A 11 -6.37 -7.59 1.64
C ALA A 11 -5.57 -6.30 1.93
N ALA A 12 -4.60 -5.94 1.09
CA ALA A 12 -3.83 -4.70 1.23
C ALA A 12 -4.72 -3.46 1.17
N LEU A 13 -5.63 -3.40 0.20
CA LEU A 13 -6.62 -2.32 0.09
C LEU A 13 -7.52 -2.25 1.33
N GLY A 14 -7.98 -3.40 1.82
CA GLY A 14 -8.76 -3.49 3.05
C GLY A 14 -7.97 -3.09 4.31
N TYR A 15 -6.65 -3.26 4.33
CA TYR A 15 -5.80 -2.74 5.41
C TYR A 15 -5.66 -1.21 5.35
N LEU A 16 -5.51 -0.61 4.16
CA LEU A 16 -5.45 0.85 4.02
C LEU A 16 -6.71 1.51 4.58
N VAL A 17 -7.89 1.00 4.21
CA VAL A 17 -9.17 1.51 4.73
C VAL A 17 -9.24 1.38 6.25
N ARG A 18 -8.85 0.22 6.80
CA ARG A 18 -8.84 -0.01 8.26
C ARG A 18 -7.85 0.90 9.00
N ILE A 19 -6.70 1.22 8.40
CA ILE A 19 -5.73 2.15 8.98
C ILE A 19 -6.33 3.55 9.10
N ALA A 20 -7.05 4.01 8.07
CA ALA A 20 -7.74 5.29 8.14
C ALA A 20 -8.82 5.28 9.23
N GLU A 21 -9.68 4.26 9.24
CA GLU A 21 -10.78 4.10 10.21
C GLU A 21 -10.30 4.03 11.68
N ALA A 22 -9.06 3.62 11.90
CA ALA A 22 -8.45 3.57 13.23
C ALA A 22 -8.15 4.97 13.82
N VAL A 23 -8.34 6.06 13.06
CA VAL A 23 -8.13 7.44 13.52
C VAL A 23 -9.49 8.16 13.67
N PRO A 24 -10.09 8.18 14.88
CA PRO A 24 -11.41 8.74 15.09
C PRO A 24 -11.48 10.23 14.74
N GLY A 25 -12.51 10.63 14.00
CA GLY A 25 -12.77 12.03 13.63
C GLY A 25 -11.96 12.55 12.45
N ALA A 26 -11.07 11.75 11.84
CA ALA A 26 -10.23 12.15 10.72
C ALA A 26 -10.94 11.92 9.36
N THR A 27 -12.08 12.57 9.13
CA THR A 27 -12.89 12.39 7.91
C THR A 27 -12.13 12.71 6.62
N ALA A 28 -11.27 13.73 6.63
CA ALA A 28 -10.42 14.07 5.50
C ALA A 28 -9.40 12.96 5.20
N LEU A 29 -8.77 12.39 6.24
CA LEU A 29 -7.87 11.25 6.11
C LEU A 29 -8.59 10.04 5.51
N HIS A 30 -9.80 9.74 5.96
CA HIS A 30 -10.60 8.65 5.41
C HIS A 30 -10.88 8.84 3.92
N ALA A 31 -11.23 10.05 3.49
CA ALA A 31 -11.47 10.34 2.09
C ALA A 31 -10.20 10.14 1.25
N VAL A 32 -9.08 10.75 1.67
CA VAL A 32 -7.80 10.66 0.95
C VAL A 32 -7.30 9.22 0.84
N VAL A 33 -7.34 8.44 1.95
CA VAL A 33 -6.90 7.04 1.92
C VAL A 33 -7.81 6.17 1.07
N ARG A 34 -9.11 6.47 1.00
CA ARG A 34 -10.05 5.75 0.13
C ARG A 34 -9.82 6.07 -1.35
N ASP A 35 -9.54 7.33 -1.67
CA ASP A 35 -9.22 7.74 -3.04
C ASP A 35 -7.89 7.11 -3.49
N LEU A 36 -6.89 7.10 -2.62
CA LEU A 36 -5.63 6.39 -2.85
C LEU A 36 -5.84 4.88 -3.06
N ALA A 37 -6.60 4.22 -2.18
CA ALA A 37 -6.91 2.80 -2.34
C ALA A 37 -7.62 2.51 -3.67
N THR A 38 -8.51 3.41 -4.10
CA THR A 38 -9.19 3.29 -5.40
C THR A 38 -8.19 3.44 -6.55
N ALA A 39 -7.30 4.43 -6.49
CA ALA A 39 -6.28 4.65 -7.51
C ALA A 39 -5.30 3.46 -7.62
N LEU A 40 -4.84 2.93 -6.48
CA LEU A 40 -3.99 1.74 -6.43
C LEU A 40 -4.65 0.51 -7.04
N HIS A 41 -5.95 0.34 -6.83
CA HIS A 41 -6.69 -0.77 -7.42
C HIS A 41 -6.86 -0.63 -8.93
N VAL A 42 -7.18 0.58 -9.40
CA VAL A 42 -7.35 0.85 -10.84
C VAL A 42 -6.05 0.65 -11.60
N ASP A 43 -4.93 1.09 -11.04
CA ASP A 43 -3.60 0.92 -11.63
C ASP A 43 -3.10 -0.53 -11.55
N GLY A 44 -3.69 -1.35 -10.66
CA GLY A 44 -3.22 -2.70 -10.38
C GLY A 44 -1.86 -2.70 -9.67
N ALA A 45 -1.51 -1.61 -8.99
CA ALA A 45 -0.21 -1.40 -8.35
C ALA A 45 0.15 -2.51 -7.35
N LEU A 46 -0.85 -3.16 -6.75
CA LEU A 46 -0.69 -4.17 -5.70
C LEU A 46 -0.80 -5.61 -6.23
N SER A 47 -0.92 -5.80 -7.55
CA SER A 47 -1.14 -7.12 -8.17
C SER A 47 0.04 -8.10 -8.01
N GLY A 48 1.25 -7.59 -7.75
CA GLY A 48 2.44 -8.40 -7.50
C GLY A 48 2.49 -9.07 -6.12
N LEU A 49 1.57 -8.75 -5.21
CA LEU A 49 1.53 -9.30 -3.86
C LEU A 49 1.04 -10.75 -3.87
N THR A 50 1.77 -11.63 -3.19
CA THR A 50 1.47 -13.07 -3.15
C THR A 50 1.07 -13.57 -1.77
N THR A 51 1.28 -12.77 -0.71
CA THR A 51 0.94 -13.16 0.67
C THR A 51 0.21 -12.05 1.41
N THR A 52 -0.65 -12.44 2.36
CA THR A 52 -1.33 -11.49 3.25
C THR A 52 -0.37 -10.76 4.18
N GLY A 53 0.78 -11.36 4.50
CA GLY A 53 1.85 -10.71 5.26
C GLY A 53 2.44 -9.53 4.50
N ASP A 54 2.82 -9.76 3.25
CA ASP A 54 3.35 -8.71 2.37
C ASP A 54 2.28 -7.65 2.07
N ALA A 55 1.01 -8.06 1.94
CA ALA A 55 -0.11 -7.14 1.80
C ALA A 55 -0.25 -6.18 2.98
N ARG A 56 -0.10 -6.68 4.21
CA ARG A 56 -0.11 -5.85 5.41
C ARG A 56 1.09 -4.91 5.46
N LEU A 57 2.28 -5.38 5.08
CA LEU A 57 3.50 -4.57 5.02
C LEU A 57 3.38 -3.46 3.98
N ALA A 58 2.89 -3.78 2.78
CA ALA A 58 2.65 -2.83 1.71
C ALA A 58 1.66 -1.75 2.17
N ALA A 59 0.50 -2.15 2.69
CA ALA A 59 -0.51 -1.21 3.16
C ALA A 59 0.02 -0.29 4.27
N ALA A 60 0.74 -0.83 5.26
CA ALA A 60 1.34 -0.02 6.32
C ALA A 60 2.37 0.99 5.79
N SER A 61 3.21 0.55 4.84
CA SER A 61 4.27 1.38 4.26
C SER A 61 3.71 2.51 3.39
N ILE A 62 2.65 2.22 2.63
CA ILE A 62 1.95 3.17 1.77
C ILE A 62 1.20 4.18 2.63
N ALA A 63 0.43 3.72 3.61
CA ALA A 63 -0.31 4.62 4.50
C ALA A 63 0.62 5.52 5.31
N GLU A 64 1.73 4.99 5.82
CA GLU A 64 2.71 5.80 6.52
C GLU A 64 3.32 6.84 5.57
N ALA A 65 3.85 6.44 4.40
CA ALA A 65 4.46 7.38 3.46
C ALA A 65 3.48 8.51 3.08
N ALA A 66 2.25 8.14 2.68
CA ALA A 66 1.25 9.08 2.21
C ALA A 66 0.80 10.09 3.28
N VAL A 67 0.95 9.77 4.56
CA VAL A 67 0.45 10.60 5.67
C VAL A 67 1.57 11.36 6.39
N THR A 68 2.78 10.79 6.49
CA THR A 68 3.85 11.32 7.34
C THR A 68 5.06 11.84 6.57
N ALA A 69 5.28 11.41 5.33
CA ALA A 69 6.46 11.79 4.58
C ALA A 69 6.24 13.11 3.83
N ASP A 70 7.23 14.02 3.91
CA ASP A 70 7.27 15.22 3.07
C ASP A 70 7.42 14.88 1.57
N ASP A 71 8.06 13.73 1.27
CA ASP A 71 8.21 13.13 -0.06
C ASP A 71 7.75 11.66 -0.03
N PRO A 72 6.44 11.39 -0.20
CA PRO A 72 5.91 10.02 -0.15
C PRO A 72 6.42 9.16 -1.31
N VAL A 73 6.66 9.75 -2.49
CA VAL A 73 7.15 9.04 -3.68
C VAL A 73 8.58 8.56 -3.45
N GLY A 74 9.47 9.46 -3.00
CA GLY A 74 10.85 9.12 -2.67
C GLY A 74 10.93 8.09 -1.54
N ALA A 75 10.13 8.25 -0.48
CA ALA A 75 10.07 7.31 0.63
C ALA A 75 9.71 5.88 0.18
N LEU A 76 8.70 5.74 -0.70
CA LEU A 76 8.29 4.43 -1.20
C LEU A 76 9.33 3.80 -2.13
N ARG A 77 9.96 4.58 -3.03
CA ARG A 77 11.04 4.09 -3.89
C ARG A 77 12.26 3.63 -3.08
N ILE A 78 12.60 4.34 -2.01
CA ILE A 78 13.67 3.93 -1.08
C ILE A 78 13.31 2.62 -0.39
N ARG A 79 12.07 2.46 0.08
CA ARG A 79 11.61 1.21 0.69
C ARG A 79 11.60 0.06 -0.30
N ALA A 80 11.17 0.27 -1.54
CA ALA A 80 11.25 -0.72 -2.60
C ALA A 80 12.70 -1.17 -2.84
N ALA A 81 13.66 -0.23 -2.88
CA ALA A 81 15.08 -0.54 -2.98
C ALA A 81 15.61 -1.33 -1.77
N ALA A 82 15.21 -0.95 -0.55
CA ALA A 82 15.58 -1.66 0.68
C ALA A 82 15.00 -3.09 0.73
N THR A 83 13.76 -3.29 0.27
CA THR A 83 13.15 -4.61 0.14
C THR A 83 13.95 -5.50 -0.82
N ARG A 84 14.34 -4.96 -1.98
CA ARG A 84 15.22 -5.69 -2.93
C ARG A 84 16.59 -6.02 -2.34
N ALA A 85 17.11 -5.16 -1.47
CA ALA A 85 18.36 -5.39 -0.75
C ALA A 85 18.23 -6.41 0.40
N GLY A 86 17.03 -6.96 0.64
CA GLY A 86 16.79 -7.93 1.71
C GLY A 86 16.77 -7.32 3.11
N CYS A 87 16.56 -6.00 3.21
CA CYS A 87 16.51 -5.32 4.51
C CYS A 87 15.20 -5.58 5.28
N TRP A 88 14.23 -6.22 4.65
CA TRP A 88 12.87 -6.41 5.16
C TRP A 88 12.55 -7.89 5.25
N ASP A 89 11.94 -8.30 6.36
CA ASP A 89 11.42 -9.65 6.54
C ASP A 89 10.06 -9.75 5.82
N CYS A 90 10.10 -10.19 4.58
CA CYS A 90 8.93 -10.34 3.70
C CYS A 90 9.04 -11.66 2.93
N ALA A 91 7.89 -12.27 2.64
CA ALA A 91 7.86 -13.59 2.01
C ALA A 91 8.17 -13.52 0.51
N ASN A 92 7.76 -12.43 -0.15
CA ASN A 92 8.07 -12.14 -1.54
C ASN A 92 8.64 -10.72 -1.70
N PRO A 93 9.98 -10.56 -1.60
CA PRO A 93 10.62 -9.26 -1.72
C PRO A 93 10.38 -8.56 -3.06
N GLU A 94 10.32 -9.32 -4.16
CA GLU A 94 10.09 -8.75 -5.49
C GLU A 94 8.67 -8.22 -5.63
N GLY A 95 7.67 -9.01 -5.23
CA GLY A 95 6.27 -8.61 -5.24
C GLY A 95 6.00 -7.39 -4.35
N LEU A 96 6.59 -7.36 -3.15
CA LEU A 96 6.48 -6.21 -2.25
C LEU A 96 7.18 -4.97 -2.83
N ALA A 97 8.38 -5.10 -3.41
CA ALA A 97 9.08 -3.98 -4.01
C ALA A 97 8.32 -3.40 -5.22
N LEU A 98 7.76 -4.26 -6.08
CA LEU A 98 6.91 -3.84 -7.20
C LEU A 98 5.66 -3.11 -6.70
N ALA A 99 5.04 -3.59 -5.62
CA ALA A 99 3.87 -2.93 -5.03
C ALA A 99 4.19 -1.53 -4.50
N LEU A 100 5.36 -1.35 -3.88
CA LEU A 100 5.81 -0.05 -3.37
C LEU A 100 6.16 0.92 -4.52
N ASP A 101 6.81 0.46 -5.58
CA ASP A 101 7.11 1.29 -6.75
C ASP A 101 5.85 1.64 -7.56
N GLY A 102 4.90 0.71 -7.67
CA GLY A 102 3.58 0.97 -8.26
C GLY A 102 2.81 2.02 -7.47
N ALA A 103 2.79 1.89 -6.14
CA ALA A 103 2.17 2.89 -5.27
C ALA A 103 2.85 4.26 -5.35
N ALA A 104 4.18 4.30 -5.45
CA ALA A 104 4.93 5.53 -5.67
C ALA A 104 4.55 6.18 -7.01
N THR A 105 4.36 5.38 -8.07
CA THR A 105 3.95 5.86 -9.39
C THR A 105 2.54 6.44 -9.37
N VAL A 106 1.60 5.77 -8.69
CA VAL A 106 0.24 6.27 -8.50
C VAL A 106 0.24 7.60 -7.74
N LEU A 107 1.05 7.73 -6.68
CA LEU A 107 1.17 8.97 -5.92
C LEU A 107 1.84 10.12 -6.71
N ASP A 108 2.71 9.80 -7.66
CA ASP A 108 3.41 10.79 -8.51
C ASP A 108 2.43 11.47 -9.51
N VAL A 109 1.32 10.80 -9.83
CA VAL A 109 0.33 11.27 -10.82
C VAL A 109 -0.99 11.78 -10.20
N MET A 110 -1.16 11.63 -8.89
CA MET A 110 -2.30 12.14 -8.12
C MET A 110 -2.08 13.58 -7.66
#